data_AF-A0A8I3A7R8-F1
#
_entry.id   AF-A0A8I3A7R8-F1
#
_cell.length_a   1.000
_cell.length_b   1.000
_cell.length_c   1.000
_cell.angle_alpha   90.00
_cell.angle_beta   90.00
_cell.angle_gamma   90.00
#
_symmetry.space_group_name_H-M   'P 1'
#
loop_
_entity.id
_entity.type
_entity.pdbx_description
1 polymer ?
#
loop_
_entity_poly.entity_id
_entity_poly.type
_entity_poly.pdbx_seq_one_letter_code
_entity_poly.pdbx_strand_id
1 'polypeptide(L)'
;MWTANGDATKQLIRRLQIPLPTWPTIYGGMDVIVNRVTPKHCDGGGAITFYNNLLSLGQGHDAKLHLDDLEAEFDYLPGSGVWLTGRGLSHSVPLRTKGERVVIAHYAKDDVHDCLGIPRPSLPTQAGWWSRYLLT
;
A
#
# COMPACT_ATOMS: atom_id res chain seq x y z
N MET A 1 -14.79 1.61 -12.43
CA MET A 1 -13.32 1.66 -12.27
C MET A 1 -12.78 0.36 -11.68
N TRP A 2 -13.45 -0.26 -10.70
CA TRP A 2 -13.04 -1.50 -10.03
C TRP A 2 -13.04 -2.78 -10.90
N THR A 3 -13.96 -2.91 -11.85
CA THR A 3 -14.08 -4.13 -12.69
C THR A 3 -12.98 -4.28 -13.74
N ALA A 4 -12.42 -3.16 -14.22
CA ALA A 4 -11.38 -3.17 -15.26
C ALA A 4 -10.07 -3.82 -14.78
N ASN A 5 -9.73 -3.67 -13.50
CA ASN A 5 -8.50 -4.23 -12.94
C ASN A 5 -8.60 -5.76 -12.74
N GLY A 6 -9.77 -6.27 -12.32
CA GLY A 6 -9.97 -7.72 -12.13
C GLY A 6 -9.83 -8.55 -13.40
N ASP A 7 -10.36 -8.05 -14.52
CA ASP A 7 -10.27 -8.75 -15.81
C ASP A 7 -8.87 -8.66 -16.44
N ALA A 8 -8.18 -7.52 -16.26
CA ALA A 8 -6.79 -7.36 -16.68
C ALA A 8 -5.85 -8.33 -15.94
N THR A 9 -6.05 -8.51 -14.63
CA THR A 9 -5.30 -9.47 -13.81
C THR A 9 -5.48 -10.90 -14.31
N LYS A 10 -6.73 -11.33 -14.57
CA LYS A 10 -7.01 -12.68 -15.10
C LYS A 10 -6.36 -12.94 -16.46
N GLN A 11 -6.36 -11.94 -17.35
CA GLN A 11 -5.72 -12.05 -18.66
C GLN A 11 -4.19 -12.11 -18.56
N LEU A 12 -3.58 -11.30 -17.68
CA LEU A 12 -2.14 -11.32 -17.44
C LEU A 12 -1.67 -12.69 -16.93
N ILE A 13 -2.38 -13.25 -15.94
CA ILE A 13 -2.10 -14.57 -15.37
C ILE A 13 -2.14 -15.67 -16.45
N ARG A 14 -3.17 -15.68 -17.30
CA ARG A 14 -3.29 -16.63 -18.41
C ARG A 14 -2.14 -16.52 -19.41
N ARG A 15 -1.64 -15.31 -19.66
CA ARG A 15 -0.54 -15.06 -20.61
C ARG A 15 0.82 -15.47 -20.07
N LEU A 16 1.04 -15.36 -18.76
CA LEU A 16 2.36 -15.57 -18.20
C LEU A 16 2.80 -17.04 -18.25
N GLN A 17 1.90 -18.03 -18.19
CA GLN A 17 2.21 -19.48 -18.28
C GLN A 17 3.36 -19.98 -17.36
N ILE A 18 3.85 -19.16 -16.44
CA ILE A 18 4.95 -19.50 -15.53
C ILE A 18 4.32 -20.17 -14.30
N PRO A 19 4.77 -21.37 -13.89
CA PRO A 19 4.52 -21.85 -12.55
C PRO A 19 5.26 -20.91 -11.61
N LEU A 20 4.56 -19.92 -11.07
CA LEU A 20 5.10 -18.96 -10.12
C LEU A 20 4.87 -19.52 -8.71
N PRO A 21 5.85 -20.18 -8.06
CA PRO A 21 5.72 -20.54 -6.66
C PRO A 21 5.61 -19.29 -5.76
N THR A 22 6.00 -18.12 -6.29
CA THR A 22 5.94 -16.82 -5.62
C THR A 22 5.55 -15.71 -6.62
N TRP A 23 4.66 -14.81 -6.20
CA TRP A 23 4.22 -13.67 -7.01
C TRP A 23 5.37 -12.66 -7.18
N PRO A 24 5.72 -12.24 -8.41
CA PRO A 24 6.98 -11.54 -8.69
C PRO A 24 7.02 -10.07 -8.26
N THR A 25 5.87 -9.47 -7.95
CA THR A 25 5.76 -8.08 -7.48
C THR A 25 4.84 -8.04 -6.27
N ILE A 26 5.23 -7.41 -5.17
CA ILE A 26 4.34 -7.28 -4.01
C ILE A 26 3.07 -6.46 -4.29
N TYR A 27 3.00 -5.74 -5.41
CA TYR A 27 1.88 -4.86 -5.75
C TYR A 27 1.05 -5.41 -6.92
N GLY A 28 -0.27 -5.43 -6.73
CA GLY A 28 -1.26 -5.83 -7.74
C GLY A 28 -1.94 -4.64 -8.43
N GLY A 29 -1.71 -3.42 -7.96
CA GLY A 29 -2.26 -2.20 -8.54
C GLY A 29 -1.43 -0.96 -8.20
N MET A 30 -1.70 0.10 -8.96
CA MET A 30 -1.07 1.41 -8.81
C MET A 30 -2.11 2.49 -9.14
N ASP A 31 -2.22 3.49 -8.28
CA ASP A 31 -3.03 4.68 -8.53
C ASP A 31 -2.18 5.96 -8.42
N VAL A 32 -2.55 6.97 -9.20
CA VAL A 32 -2.01 8.33 -9.09
C VAL A 32 -3.11 9.23 -8.56
N ILE A 33 -2.89 9.81 -7.38
CA ILE A 33 -3.86 10.65 -6.68
C ILE A 33 -3.35 12.10 -6.70
N VAL A 34 -4.04 12.98 -7.43
CA VAL A 34 -3.62 14.37 -7.61
C VAL A 34 -4.62 15.30 -6.93
N ASN A 35 -4.17 16.16 -6.01
CA ASN A 35 -4.95 17.24 -5.38
C ASN A 35 -6.32 16.80 -4.83
N ARG A 36 -6.41 15.55 -4.36
CA ARG A 36 -7.63 14.96 -3.82
C ARG A 36 -7.50 14.70 -2.33
N VAL A 37 -8.63 14.82 -1.65
CA VAL A 37 -8.84 14.25 -0.32
C VAL A 37 -8.73 12.74 -0.41
N THR A 38 -8.07 12.16 0.59
CA THR A 38 -8.22 10.75 0.93
C THR A 38 -9.11 10.70 2.18
N PRO A 39 -10.41 10.39 2.05
CA PRO A 39 -11.30 10.28 3.20
C PRO A 39 -10.81 9.21 4.18
N LYS A 40 -11.29 9.26 5.42
CA LYS A 40 -11.06 8.19 6.39
C LYS A 40 -11.60 6.87 5.88
N HIS A 41 -10.73 5.86 5.78
CA HIS A 41 -11.07 4.52 5.35
C HIS A 41 -9.98 3.51 5.73
N CYS A 42 -10.35 2.23 5.67
CA CYS A 42 -9.39 1.16 5.42
C CYS A 42 -9.53 0.74 3.95
N ASP A 43 -8.46 0.25 3.35
CA ASP A 43 -8.49 -0.16 1.96
C ASP A 43 -9.43 -1.34 1.69
N GLY A 44 -10.15 -1.23 0.57
CA GLY A 44 -10.95 -2.32 0.01
C GLY A 44 -10.08 -3.31 -0.77
N GLY A 45 -10.17 -4.59 -0.41
CA GLY A 45 -9.32 -5.66 -0.95
C GLY A 45 -7.92 -5.68 -0.34
N GLY A 46 -7.09 -6.62 -0.80
CA GLY A 46 -5.78 -6.88 -0.21
C GLY A 46 -5.85 -7.74 1.06
N ALA A 47 -4.83 -7.74 1.91
CA ALA A 47 -4.77 -8.54 3.13
C ALA A 47 -4.12 -7.71 4.23
N ILE A 48 -4.40 -8.02 5.50
CA ILE A 48 -3.76 -7.33 6.63
C ILE A 48 -2.23 -7.48 6.64
N THR A 49 -1.74 -8.52 5.97
CA THR A 49 -0.31 -8.81 5.83
C THR A 49 0.36 -8.10 4.65
N PHE A 50 -0.41 -7.41 3.80
CA PHE A 50 0.14 -6.63 2.70
C PHE A 50 0.51 -5.22 3.15
N TYR A 51 1.61 -4.72 2.60
CA TYR A 51 1.97 -3.31 2.69
C TYR A 51 1.59 -2.59 1.40
N ASN A 52 1.01 -1.42 1.56
CA ASN A 52 0.91 -0.42 0.51
C ASN A 52 2.12 0.50 0.59
N ASN A 53 2.60 0.95 -0.56
CA ASN A 53 3.64 1.97 -0.65
C ASN A 53 3.02 3.25 -1.21
N LEU A 54 3.08 4.31 -0.41
CA LEU A 54 2.56 5.62 -0.76
C LEU A 54 3.71 6.60 -0.86
N LEU A 55 4.01 7.07 -2.07
CA LEU A 55 5.02 8.08 -2.32
C LEU A 55 4.34 9.44 -2.52
N SER A 56 4.59 10.39 -1.63
CA SER A 56 4.12 11.76 -1.78
C SER A 56 5.10 12.57 -2.61
N LEU A 57 4.57 13.29 -3.59
CA LEU A 57 5.26 14.13 -4.56
C LEU A 57 4.47 15.43 -4.73
N GLY A 58 4.98 16.30 -5.59
CA GLY A 58 4.42 17.62 -5.85
C GLY A 58 5.26 18.71 -5.19
N GLN A 59 4.68 19.89 -5.01
CA GLN A 59 5.43 21.06 -4.59
C GLN A 59 4.59 21.96 -3.68
N GLY A 60 5.21 22.41 -2.59
CA GLY A 60 4.65 23.44 -1.71
C GLY A 60 3.46 22.98 -0.85
N HIS A 61 3.22 21.67 -0.78
CA HIS A 61 2.17 21.10 0.07
C HIS A 61 2.66 20.67 1.45
N ASP A 62 1.76 20.79 2.41
CA ASP A 62 1.93 20.55 3.84
C ASP A 62 0.99 19.42 4.31
N ALA A 63 0.88 18.37 3.50
CA ALA A 63 -0.07 17.29 3.77
C ALA A 63 0.30 16.52 5.04
N LYS A 64 -0.72 16.06 5.76
CA LYS A 64 -0.60 15.21 6.93
C LYS A 64 -1.25 13.86 6.63
N LEU A 65 -0.56 12.78 6.98
CA LEU A 65 -1.15 11.44 6.99
C LEU A 65 -1.66 11.17 8.41
N HIS A 66 -2.95 10.87 8.51
CA HIS A 66 -3.58 10.53 9.78
C HIS A 66 -3.73 9.01 9.84
N LEU A 67 -3.26 8.40 10.93
CA LEU A 67 -3.48 6.99 11.26
C LEU A 67 -4.39 6.94 12.48
N ASP A 68 -5.69 6.75 12.24
CA ASP A 68 -6.72 6.93 13.25
C ASP A 68 -6.60 5.93 14.40
N ASP A 69 -6.29 4.67 14.09
CA ASP A 69 -6.18 3.60 15.10
C ASP A 69 -4.97 3.79 16.04
N LEU A 70 -4.03 4.64 15.65
CA LEU A 70 -2.85 5.00 16.43
C LEU A 70 -2.96 6.39 17.08
N GLU A 71 -4.08 7.10 16.84
CA GLU A 71 -4.28 8.49 17.26
C GLU A 71 -3.08 9.39 16.87
N ALA A 72 -2.51 9.14 15.69
CA ALA A 72 -1.25 9.75 15.27
C ALA A 72 -1.38 10.49 13.93
N GLU A 73 -0.65 11.59 13.82
CA GLU A 73 -0.52 12.39 12.60
C GLU A 73 0.95 12.52 12.22
N PHE A 74 1.25 12.30 10.94
CA PHE A 74 2.61 12.34 10.40
C PHE A 74 2.72 13.39 9.31
N ASP A 75 3.85 14.09 9.28
CA ASP A 75 4.24 14.90 8.14
C ASP A 75 4.34 14.03 6.89
N TYR A 76 3.52 14.36 5.89
CA TYR A 76 3.46 13.66 4.62
C TYR A 76 3.80 14.62 3.49
N LEU A 77 5.03 15.12 3.52
CA LEU A 77 5.55 16.18 2.65
C LEU A 77 6.02 15.61 1.29
N PRO A 78 6.30 16.46 0.29
CA PRO A 78 6.96 16.02 -0.95
C PRO A 78 8.24 15.23 -0.66
N GLY A 79 8.38 14.06 -1.28
CA GLY A 79 9.49 13.13 -1.11
C GLY A 79 9.29 12.06 -0.03
N SER A 80 8.25 12.16 0.79
CA SER A 80 7.97 11.16 1.83
C SER A 80 7.44 9.84 1.23
N GLY A 81 8.06 8.73 1.62
CA GLY A 81 7.57 7.38 1.35
C GLY A 81 6.99 6.74 2.60
N VAL A 82 5.80 6.15 2.49
CA VAL A 82 5.13 5.46 3.60
C VAL A 82 4.82 4.02 3.20
N TRP A 83 5.17 3.08 4.08
CA TRP A 83 4.72 1.70 4.00
C TRP A 83 3.74 1.42 5.13
N LEU A 84 2.50 1.05 4.80
CA LEU A 84 1.47 0.79 5.80
C LEU A 84 0.55 -0.35 5.38
N THR A 85 -0.07 -1.02 6.35
CA THR A 85 -1.05 -2.08 6.13
C THR A 85 -2.43 -1.47 5.88
N GLY A 86 -2.72 -1.05 4.65
CA GLY A 86 -3.91 -0.26 4.35
C GLY A 86 -5.25 -0.91 4.68
N ARG A 87 -5.33 -2.25 4.67
CA ARG A 87 -6.51 -3.01 5.12
C ARG A 87 -6.64 -3.06 6.65
N GLY A 88 -5.53 -2.96 7.37
CA GLY A 88 -5.47 -3.10 8.83
C GLY A 88 -5.51 -1.78 9.60
N LEU A 89 -5.12 -0.67 8.95
CA LEU A 89 -5.03 0.65 9.58
C LEU A 89 -5.95 1.64 8.86
N SER A 90 -6.90 2.22 9.60
CA SER A 90 -7.71 3.35 9.16
C SER A 90 -6.82 4.57 8.95
N HIS A 91 -6.88 5.12 7.74
CA HIS A 91 -6.04 6.24 7.36
C HIS A 91 -6.78 7.28 6.53
N SER A 92 -6.31 8.52 6.61
CA SER A 92 -6.84 9.64 5.82
C SER A 92 -5.78 10.69 5.52
N VAL A 93 -6.06 11.49 4.49
CA VAL A 93 -5.31 12.71 4.15
C VAL A 93 -6.33 13.81 3.84
N PRO A 94 -6.59 14.74 4.79
CA PRO A 94 -7.60 15.79 4.61
C PRO A 94 -7.21 16.83 3.54
N LEU A 95 -8.20 17.55 2.97
CA LEU A 95 -7.94 18.68 2.05
C LEU A 95 -7.48 19.89 2.86
N ARG A 96 -6.22 19.91 3.26
CA ARG A 96 -5.60 21.10 3.86
C ARG A 96 -4.19 21.26 3.33
N THR A 97 -4.04 21.18 2.02
CA THR A 97 -2.74 21.36 1.38
C THR A 97 -2.71 22.69 0.64
N LYS A 98 -1.74 23.54 0.98
CA LYS A 98 -1.27 24.56 0.04
C LYS A 98 -0.54 23.84 -1.12
N GLY A 99 -0.34 24.51 -2.26
CA GLY A 99 0.43 23.92 -3.37
C GLY A 99 -0.18 22.68 -4.03
N GLU A 100 0.66 21.90 -4.70
CA GLU A 100 0.26 20.71 -5.46
C GLU A 100 0.70 19.43 -4.78
N ARG A 101 -0.24 18.51 -4.56
CA ARG A 101 0.01 17.18 -4.01
C ARG A 101 -0.25 16.13 -5.08
N VAL A 102 0.76 15.30 -5.33
CA VAL A 102 0.68 14.12 -6.20
C VAL A 102 1.11 12.92 -5.38
N VAL A 103 0.31 11.85 -5.35
CA VAL A 103 0.69 10.62 -4.68
C VAL A 103 0.70 9.47 -5.67
N ILE A 104 1.77 8.69 -5.62
CA ILE A 104 1.83 7.37 -6.24
C ILE A 104 1.52 6.35 -5.15
N ALA A 105 0.39 5.64 -5.28
CA ALA A 105 -0.03 4.60 -4.37
C ALA A 105 0.12 3.23 -5.04
N HIS A 106 1.06 2.41 -4.57
CA HIS A 106 1.15 1.00 -4.93
C HIS A 106 0.50 0.14 -3.85
N TYR A 107 -0.31 -0.82 -4.25
CA TYR A 107 -1.01 -1.70 -3.31
C TYR A 107 -1.14 -3.12 -3.84
N ALA A 108 -1.23 -4.06 -2.91
CA ALA A 108 -1.46 -5.47 -3.22
C ALA A 108 -2.96 -5.78 -3.30
N LYS A 109 -3.33 -6.79 -4.09
CA LYS A 109 -4.71 -7.28 -4.18
C LYS A 109 -4.77 -8.77 -3.85
N ASP A 110 -5.70 -9.12 -2.99
CA ASP A 110 -5.98 -10.49 -2.58
C ASP A 110 -6.52 -11.33 -3.74
N ASP A 111 -7.33 -10.75 -4.63
CA ASP A 111 -7.86 -11.43 -5.82
C ASP A 111 -6.77 -12.06 -6.71
N VAL A 112 -5.59 -11.45 -6.77
CA VAL A 112 -4.43 -12.01 -7.49
C VAL A 112 -4.00 -13.33 -6.85
N HIS A 113 -3.89 -13.33 -5.52
CA HIS A 113 -3.48 -14.50 -4.76
C HIS A 113 -4.54 -15.61 -4.82
N ASP A 114 -5.81 -15.23 -4.68
CA ASP A 114 -6.94 -16.16 -4.74
C ASP A 114 -7.09 -16.77 -6.13
N CYS A 115 -6.90 -15.98 -7.19
CA CYS A 115 -6.94 -16.46 -8.57
C CYS A 115 -5.82 -17.46 -8.88
N LEU A 116 -4.66 -17.32 -8.22
CA LEU A 116 -3.48 -18.16 -8.44
C LEU A 116 -3.35 -19.31 -7.44
N GLY A 117 -4.18 -19.34 -6.39
CA GLY A 117 -4.05 -20.30 -5.30
C GLY A 117 -2.74 -20.18 -4.52
N ILE A 118 -2.12 -18.99 -4.52
CA ILE A 118 -0.85 -18.75 -3.83
C ILE A 118 -1.10 -18.16 -2.44
N PRO A 119 -0.31 -18.55 -1.41
CA PRO A 119 -0.46 -17.98 -0.10
C PRO A 119 -0.13 -16.48 -0.11
N ARG A 120 -0.75 -15.74 0.80
CA ARG A 120 -0.38 -14.35 1.10
C ARG A 120 0.90 -14.37 1.95
N PRO A 121 1.81 -13.40 1.83
CA PRO A 121 2.99 -13.31 2.68
C PRO A 121 2.56 -13.08 4.13
N SER A 122 3.34 -13.57 5.09
CA SER A 122 3.18 -13.22 6.51
C SER A 122 3.70 -11.81 6.77
N LEU A 123 3.22 -11.18 7.85
CA LEU A 123 3.84 -9.95 8.33
C LEU A 123 5.30 -10.23 8.73
N PRO A 124 6.23 -9.30 8.47
CA PRO A 124 7.60 -9.42 8.93
C PRO A 124 7.60 -9.46 10.46
N THR A 125 8.08 -10.56 11.03
CA THR A 125 8.33 -10.65 12.47
C THR A 125 9.73 -10.14 12.77
N GLN A 126 9.89 -9.27 13.76
CA GLN A 126 11.19 -8.77 14.24
C GLN A 126 11.96 -9.83 15.05
N ALA A 127 12.01 -11.09 14.61
CA ALA A 127 12.60 -12.19 15.37
C ALA A 127 14.15 -12.22 15.34
N GLY A 128 14.82 -11.28 14.67
CA GLY A 128 16.27 -11.36 14.42
C GLY A 128 17.10 -10.12 14.71
N TRP A 129 16.49 -8.97 15.05
CA TRP A 129 17.27 -7.74 15.24
C TRP A 129 17.87 -7.64 16.64
N TRP A 130 17.16 -8.13 17.67
CA TRP A 130 17.62 -8.06 19.06
C TRP A 130 18.52 -9.23 19.49
N SER A 131 18.40 -10.39 18.85
CA SER A 131 19.22 -11.58 19.19
C SER A 131 20.71 -11.40 18.91
N ARG A 132 21.08 -10.39 18.10
CA ARG A 132 22.48 -10.08 17.77
C ARG A 132 23.17 -9.13 18.76
N TYR A 133 22.42 -8.48 19.65
CA TYR A 133 22.95 -7.47 20.59
C TYR A 133 22.83 -7.86 22.07
N LEU A 134 22.37 -9.08 22.37
CA LEU A 134 22.23 -9.59 23.74
C LEU A 134 23.37 -10.52 24.18
N LEU A 135 24.50 -10.52 23.47
CA LEU A 135 25.71 -11.27 23.82
C LEU A 135 26.95 -10.36 23.73
N THR A 136 27.03 -9.36 24.61
CA THR A 136 28.30 -8.74 25.07
C THR A 136 28.12 -8.24 26.49
#